data_AF-W1X8W4-F1
#
_entry.id   AF-W1X8W4-F1
#
_cell.length_a   1.000
_cell.length_b   1.000
_cell.length_c   1.000
_cell.angle_alpha   90.00
_cell.angle_beta   90.00
_cell.angle_gamma   90.00
#
_symmetry.space_group_name_H-M   'P 1'
#
loop_
_entity.id
_entity.type
_entity.pdbx_description
1 polymer ?
#
loop_
_entity_poly.entity_id
_entity_poly.type
_entity_poly.pdbx_seq_one_letter_code
_entity_poly.pdbx_strand_id
1 'polypeptide(L)' 'ICNAIFDGTDAIMLSGESASGLFPIEAAKTMSKIAQETEQYLDYNHLTARFREPSLTDYAAAISYSACRTANLLDAKAI' A
#
# COMPACT_ATOMS: atom_id res chain seq x y z
N ILE A 1 9.95 -8.92 -3.65
CA ILE A 1 9.39 -7.55 -3.60
C ILE A 1 7.92 -7.57 -4.04
N CYS A 2 7.58 -7.83 -5.31
CA CYS A 2 6.18 -7.83 -5.79
C CYS A 2 5.23 -8.68 -4.94
N ASN A 3 5.57 -9.94 -4.66
CA ASN A 3 4.71 -10.81 -3.85
C ASN A 3 4.47 -10.24 -2.45
N ALA A 4 5.49 -9.67 -1.81
CA ALA A 4 5.31 -9.04 -0.50
C ALA A 4 4.33 -7.85 -0.53
N ILE A 5 4.28 -7.12 -1.66
CA ILE A 5 3.30 -6.05 -1.89
C ILE A 5 1.90 -6.64 -2.09
N PHE A 6 1.76 -7.69 -2.91
CA PHE A 6 0.47 -8.39 -3.07
C PHE A 6 -0.03 -9.02 -1.76
N ASP A 7 0.90 -9.48 -0.92
CA ASP A 7 0.61 -10.02 0.41
C ASP A 7 0.14 -8.92 1.39
N GLY A 8 0.31 -7.64 1.02
CA GLY A 8 -0.18 -6.49 1.77
C GLY A 8 0.81 -5.94 2.81
N THR A 9 2.12 -6.02 2.55
CA THR A 9 3.12 -5.40 3.43
C THR A 9 3.06 -3.87 3.35
N ASP A 10 3.17 -3.20 4.49
CA ASP A 10 3.24 -1.74 4.56
C ASP A 10 4.62 -1.20 4.12
N ALA A 11 5.68 -2.02 4.24
CA ALA A 11 7.04 -1.59 3.96
C ALA A 11 7.92 -2.72 3.43
N ILE A 12 8.86 -2.35 2.57
CA ILE A 12 9.92 -3.20 2.06
C ILE A 12 11.27 -2.59 2.44
N MET A 13 12.28 -3.44 2.70
CA MET A 13 13.56 -3.01 3.25
C MET A 13 14.73 -3.53 2.40
N LEU A 14 15.71 -2.66 2.20
CA LEU A 14 17.04 -3.01 1.71
C LEU A 14 18.00 -3.12 2.89
N SER A 15 18.81 -4.18 2.93
CA SER A 15 19.76 -4.44 4.01
C SER A 15 21.19 -4.23 3.51
N GLY A 16 21.89 -5.31 3.13
CA GLY A 16 23.26 -5.21 2.60
C GLY A 16 23.32 -4.43 1.29
N GLU A 17 22.24 -4.43 0.53
CA GLU A 17 22.13 -3.71 -0.74
C GLU A 17 22.30 -2.19 -0.57
N SER A 18 21.82 -1.62 0.54
CA SER A 18 21.95 -0.20 0.87
C SER A 18 23.12 0.08 1.80
N ALA A 19 23.44 -0.83 2.72
CA ALA A 19 24.46 -0.62 3.76
C ALA A 19 25.90 -0.78 3.25
N SER A 20 26.17 -1.75 2.38
CA SER A 20 27.52 -2.08 1.91
C SER A 20 27.59 -2.51 0.44
N GLY A 21 26.48 -2.41 -0.29
CA GLY A 21 26.38 -2.74 -1.70
C GLY A 21 27.13 -1.74 -2.59
N LEU A 22 27.52 -2.20 -3.78
CA LEU A 22 28.21 -1.37 -4.77
C LEU A 22 27.28 -0.33 -5.44
N PHE A 23 25.96 -0.54 -5.38
CA PHE A 23 24.96 0.23 -6.11
C PHE A 23 23.72 0.56 -5.24
N PRO A 24 23.90 1.27 -4.11
CA PRO A 24 22.82 1.49 -3.15
C PRO A 24 21.68 2.36 -3.71
N ILE A 25 21.99 3.31 -4.59
CA ILE A 25 21.01 4.19 -5.22
C ILE A 25 20.19 3.44 -6.27
N GLU A 26 20.83 2.61 -7.08
CA GLU A 26 20.18 1.78 -8.09
C GLU A 26 19.29 0.73 -7.44
N ALA A 27 19.73 0.13 -6.32
CA ALA A 27 18.91 -0.78 -5.54
C ALA A 27 17.62 -0.10 -5.06
N ALA A 28 17.72 1.10 -4.47
CA ALA A 28 16.56 1.87 -4.02
C ALA A 28 15.63 2.28 -5.18
N LYS A 29 16.18 2.77 -6.29
CA LYS A 29 15.41 3.12 -7.49
C LYS A 29 14.69 1.92 -8.09
N THR A 30 15.36 0.76 -8.14
CA THR A 30 14.78 -0.48 -8.65
C THR A 30 13.65 -0.94 -7.75
N MET A 31 13.85 -0.93 -6.44
CA MET A 31 12.82 -1.27 -5.46
C MET A 31 11.60 -0.35 -5.56
N SER A 32 11.81 0.97 -5.67
CA SER A 32 10.74 1.96 -5.85
C SER A 32 9.98 1.75 -7.16
N LYS A 33 10.67 1.50 -8.27
CA LYS A 33 10.04 1.22 -9.57
C LYS A 33 9.19 -0.04 -9.52
N ILE A 34 9.69 -1.10 -8.87
CA ILE A 34 8.94 -2.35 -8.70
C ILE A 34 7.69 -2.09 -7.86
N ALA A 35 7.77 -1.29 -6.79
CA ALA A 35 6.62 -0.99 -5.95
C ALA A 35 5.53 -0.24 -6.72
N GLN A 36 5.90 0.86 -7.39
CA GLN A 36 4.97 1.66 -8.19
C GLN A 36 4.30 0.86 -9.30
N GLU A 37 5.05 0.00 -10.00
CA GLU A 37 4.48 -0.86 -11.04
C GLU A 37 3.54 -1.91 -10.44
N THR A 38 3.93 -2.53 -9.32
CA THR A 38 3.10 -3.58 -8.67
C THR A 38 1.78 -3.01 -8.16
N GLU A 39 1.80 -1.81 -7.58
CA GLU A 39 0.63 -1.11 -7.04
C GLU A 39 -0.45 -0.82 -8.09
N GLN A 40 -0.07 -0.65 -9.37
CA GLN A 40 -1.04 -0.46 -10.47
C GLN A 40 -1.93 -1.68 -10.71
N TYR A 41 -1.51 -2.87 -10.29
CA TYR A 41 -2.26 -4.13 -10.46
C TYR A 41 -2.96 -4.58 -9.17
N LEU A 42 -2.94 -3.76 -8.11
CA LEU A 42 -3.68 -4.04 -6.89
C LEU A 42 -5.18 -3.78 -7.10
N ASP A 43 -6.00 -4.77 -6.75
CA ASP A 43 -7.45 -4.59 -6.66
C ASP A 43 -7.79 -3.95 -5.31
N TYR A 44 -7.76 -2.62 -5.26
CA TYR A 44 -8.09 -1.84 -4.07
C TYR A 44 -9.53 -2.06 -3.58
N ASN A 45 -10.46 -2.45 -4.45
CA ASN A 45 -11.83 -2.77 -4.02
C ASN A 45 -11.83 -4.08 -3.23
N HIS A 46 -11.14 -5.11 -3.72
CA HIS A 46 -10.98 -6.38 -3.02
C HIS A 46 -10.18 -6.21 -1.71
N LEU A 47 -9.13 -5.39 -1.71
CA LEU A 47 -8.38 -5.06 -0.50
C LEU A 47 -9.24 -4.31 0.52
N THR A 48 -10.06 -3.35 0.07
CA THR A 48 -10.97 -2.61 0.97
C THR A 48 -12.03 -3.52 1.57
N ALA A 49 -12.53 -4.49 0.80
CA ALA A 49 -13.50 -5.48 1.26
C ALA A 49 -12.94 -6.46 2.31
N ARG A 50 -11.60 -6.63 2.39
CA ARG A 50 -10.97 -7.42 3.47
C ARG A 50 -11.06 -6.72 4.82
N PHE A 51 -11.18 -5.39 4.87
CA PHE A 51 -11.40 -4.70 6.12
C PHE A 51 -12.82 -4.96 6.61
N ARG A 52 -12.94 -5.44 7.86
CA ARG A 52 -14.24 -5.58 8.50
C ARG A 52 -14.89 -4.20 8.60
N GLU A 53 -16.20 -4.14 8.35
CA GLU A 53 -16.97 -2.96 8.72
C GLU A 53 -16.72 -2.65 10.20
N PRO A 54 -16.30 -1.43 10.53
CA PRO A 54 -15.99 -1.05 11.90
C PRO A 54 -17.25 -1.07 12.76
N SER A 55 -17.07 -1.36 14.05
CA SER A 55 -18.15 -1.25 15.04
C SER A 55 -18.70 0.18 15.07
N LEU A 56 -20.02 0.31 15.26
CA LEU A 56 -20.68 1.61 15.47
C LEU A 56 -20.17 2.34 16.73
N THR A 57 -19.46 1.66 17.62
CA THR A 57 -18.84 2.24 18.82
C THR A 57 -17.45 2.83 18.56
N ASP A 58 -16.82 2.51 17.44
CA ASP A 58 -15.52 3.05 17.06
C ASP A 58 -15.69 4.12 15.98
N TYR A 59 -15.96 5.35 16.44
CA TYR A 59 -16.22 6.47 15.57
C TYR A 59 -15.05 6.80 14.64
N ALA A 60 -13.81 6.65 15.11
CA ALA A 60 -12.61 6.95 14.31
C ALA A 60 -12.46 5.95 13.16
N ALA A 61 -12.67 4.66 13.44
CA ALA A 61 -12.65 3.63 12.41
C ALA A 61 -13.83 3.80 11.43
N ALA A 62 -15.03 4.13 11.93
CA ALA A 62 -16.21 4.36 11.09
C ALA A 62 -16.05 5.53 10.11
N ILE A 63 -15.47 6.65 10.58
CA ILE A 63 -15.16 7.81 9.74
C ILE A 63 -14.09 7.44 8.69
N SER A 64 -12.98 6.82 9.12
CA SER A 64 -11.88 6.43 8.23
C SER A 64 -12.34 5.45 7.14
N TYR A 65 -13.11 4.43 7.51
CA TYR A 65 -13.67 3.46 6.56
C TYR A 65 -14.57 4.14 5.52
N SER A 66 -15.46 5.03 5.98
CA SER A 66 -16.39 5.75 5.10
C SER A 66 -15.66 6.72 4.16
N ALA A 67 -14.62 7.40 4.65
CA ALA A 67 -13.78 8.28 3.85
C ALA A 67 -13.07 7.50 2.73
N CYS A 68 -12.37 6.41 3.06
CA CYS A 68 -11.68 5.56 2.08
C CYS A 68 -12.65 4.98 1.05
N ARG A 69 -13.80 4.46 1.49
CA ARG A 69 -14.80 3.88 0.59
C ARG A 69 -15.38 4.92 -0.37
N THR A 70 -15.67 6.13 0.12
CA THR A 70 -16.20 7.23 -0.71
C THR A 70 -15.16 7.70 -1.72
N ALA A 71 -13.90 7.85 -1.30
CA ALA A 71 -12.81 8.23 -2.19
C ALA A 71 -12.62 7.23 -3.34
N ASN A 72 -12.65 5.93 -3.05
CA ASN A 72 -12.58 4.87 -4.07
C ASN A 72 -13.78 4.90 -5.02
N LEU A 73 -15.00 5.09 -4.52
CA LEU A 73 -16.21 5.16 -5.35
C LEU A 73 -16.23 6.36 -6.30
N LEU A 74 -15.62 7.48 -5.90
CA LEU A 74 -15.58 8.72 -6.67
C LEU A 74 -14.30 8.87 -7.53
N ASP A 75 -13.37 7.91 -7.48
CA ASP A 75 -12.02 8.04 -8.07
C ASP A 75 -11.31 9.35 -7.64
N ALA A 76 -11.45 9.68 -6.35
CA ALA A 76 -10.84 10.87 -5.77
C ALA A 76 -9.31 10.77 -5.82
N LYS A 77 -8.63 11.90 -6.07
CA LYS A 77 -7.17 11.95 -6.18
C LYS A 77 -6.44 12.06 -4.85
N ALA A 78 -7.17 12.32 -3.77
CA ALA A 78 -6.67 12.41 -2.41
C ALA A 78 -7.81 12.16 -1.40
N ILE A 79 -7.43 11.80 -0.17
CA ILE A 79 -8.29 11.72 1.02
C ILE A 79 -7.89 12.84 1.96
#